data_AF-A0A1E3XG54-F1
#
_entry.id   AF-A0A1E3XG54-F1
#
_cell.length_a   1.000
_cell.length_b   1.000
_cell.length_c   1.000
_cell.angle_alpha   90.00
_cell.angle_beta   90.00
_cell.angle_gamma   90.00
#
_symmetry.space_group_name_H-M   'P 1'
#
loop_
_entity.id
_entity.type
_entity.pdbx_description
1 polymer ?
#
loop_
_entity_poly.entity_id
_entity_poly.type
_entity_poly.pdbx_seq_one_letter_code
_entity_poly.pdbx_strand_id
1 'polypeptide(L)' 'MLCHGEHGDGKGMAKQVSPLPSDFTDLEWKYGGRLEEIFRIISSGVPGTMMPPWGLLSETERWALVYYVKAFSGKGIR' A
#
# COMPACT_ATOMS: atom_id res chain seq x y z
N MET A 1 6.43 -6.82 -1.96
CA MET A 1 7.89 -7.01 -1.79
C MET A 1 8.75 -6.01 -2.54
N LEU A 2 8.68 -5.93 -3.87
CA LEU A 2 9.51 -5.03 -4.69
C LEU A 2 9.45 -3.56 -4.25
N CYS A 3 8.25 -3.01 -4.03
CA CYS A 3 8.09 -1.60 -3.62
C CYS A 3 7.86 -1.48 -2.10
N HIS A 4 6.81 -2.11 -1.57
CA HIS A 4 6.40 -1.93 -0.18
C HIS A 4 7.16 -2.79 0.85
N GLY A 5 8.21 -3.52 0.44
CA GLY A 5 8.97 -4.40 1.33
C GLY A 5 8.28 -5.75 1.61
N GLU A 6 8.99 -6.64 2.28
CA GLU A 6 8.44 -7.90 2.81
C GLU A 6 7.54 -7.64 4.03
N HIS A 7 7.92 -6.63 4.82
CA HIS A 7 7.30 -6.28 6.09
C HIS A 7 6.29 -5.13 5.98
N GLY A 8 5.98 -4.69 4.76
CA GLY A 8 5.08 -3.56 4.54
C GLY A 8 5.68 -2.21 4.92
N ASP A 9 6.98 -2.13 5.19
CA ASP A 9 7.69 -0.94 5.72
C ASP A 9 8.16 0.05 4.64
N GLY A 10 7.68 -0.12 3.40
CA GLY A 10 8.09 0.75 2.28
C GLY A 10 9.55 0.57 1.83
N LYS A 11 10.32 -0.35 2.42
CA LYS A 11 11.77 -0.54 2.15
C LYS A 11 12.05 -1.67 1.16
N GLY A 12 11.18 -1.83 0.16
CA GLY A 12 11.41 -2.77 -0.93
C GLY A 12 12.67 -2.44 -1.75
N MET A 13 13.01 -3.33 -2.68
CA MET A 13 14.18 -3.15 -3.58
C MET A 13 14.07 -1.90 -4.46
N ALA A 14 12.85 -1.40 -4.74
CA ALA A 14 12.60 -0.18 -5.49
C ALA A 14 12.90 1.09 -4.66
N LYS A 15 14.13 1.23 -4.15
CA LYS A 15 14.55 2.35 -3.28
C LYS A 15 14.73 3.69 -4.01
N GLN A 16 14.71 3.68 -5.34
CA GLN A 16 15.00 4.85 -6.18
C GLN A 16 13.74 5.49 -6.79
N VAL A 17 12.54 5.05 -6.40
CA VAL A 17 11.29 5.65 -6.88
C VAL A 17 10.94 6.89 -6.06
N SER A 18 10.39 7.92 -6.74
CA SER A 18 9.91 9.15 -6.09
C SER A 18 8.44 9.37 -6.49
N PRO A 19 7.52 9.59 -5.53
CA PRO A 19 7.74 9.46 -4.09
C PRO A 19 8.04 8.01 -3.67
N LEU A 20 8.67 7.85 -2.49
CA LEU A 20 8.90 6.54 -1.90
C LEU A 20 7.58 5.79 -1.68
N PRO A 21 7.58 4.44 -1.75
CA PRO A 21 6.40 3.63 -1.45
C PRO A 21 5.92 3.86 -0.02
N SER A 22 4.59 3.82 0.20
CA SER A 22 4.01 3.95 1.54
C SER A 22 4.51 2.88 2.49
N ASP A 23 4.82 3.28 3.72
CA ASP A 23 4.99 2.41 4.88
C ASP A 23 3.61 2.12 5.48
N PHE A 24 3.22 0.85 5.50
CA PHE A 24 1.94 0.37 6.03
C PHE A 24 1.99 0.09 7.53
N THR A 25 3.19 0.10 8.13
CA THR A 25 3.38 -0.05 9.58
C THR A 25 3.10 1.25 10.33
N ASP A 26 3.14 2.39 9.61
CA ASP A 26 2.84 3.71 10.13
C ASP A 26 1.42 3.81 10.72
N LEU A 27 1.32 4.63 11.77
CA LEU A 27 0.05 5.03 12.37
C LEU A 27 -0.68 6.05 11.50
N GLU A 28 0.07 6.93 10.83
CA GLU A 28 -0.47 7.98 9.96
C GLU A 28 -0.29 7.60 8.48
N TRP A 29 -1.41 7.41 7.79
CA TRP A 29 -1.40 6.96 6.40
C TRP A 29 -1.48 8.15 5.45
N LYS A 30 -0.41 8.39 4.70
CA LYS A 30 -0.24 9.52 3.76
C LYS A 30 -1.44 9.76 2.82
N TYR A 31 -2.10 8.69 2.37
CA TYR A 31 -3.20 8.75 1.40
C TYR A 31 -4.57 8.40 1.99
N GLY A 32 -4.67 8.31 3.32
CA GLY A 32 -5.85 7.83 4.03
C GLY A 32 -5.74 6.37 4.44
N GLY A 33 -6.12 6.08 5.68
CA GLY A 33 -5.96 4.76 6.32
C GLY A 33 -7.26 4.00 6.54
N ARG A 34 -8.41 4.54 6.09
CA ARG A 34 -9.70 3.83 6.13
C ARG A 34 -9.75 2.78 5.03
N LEU A 35 -10.48 1.69 5.26
CA LEU A 35 -10.54 0.57 4.31
C LEU A 35 -10.97 1.01 2.91
N GLU A 36 -11.99 1.88 2.81
CA GLU A 36 -12.49 2.41 1.54
C GLU A 36 -11.43 3.25 0.79
N GLU A 37 -10.59 3.98 1.53
CA GLU A 37 -9.53 4.81 0.96
C GLU A 37 -8.43 3.94 0.38
N ILE A 38 -8.02 2.90 1.11
CA ILE A 38 -7.06 1.90 0.67
C ILE A 38 -7.61 1.17 -0.57
N PHE A 39 -8.90 0.80 -0.55
CA PHE A 39 -9.55 0.15 -1.70
C PHE A 39 -9.50 1.05 -2.94
N ARG A 40 -9.82 2.34 -2.79
CA ARG A 40 -9.74 3.31 -3.89
C ARG A 40 -8.32 3.44 -4.43
N ILE A 41 -7.32 3.50 -3.56
CA ILE A 41 -5.90 3.59 -3.97
C ILE A 41 -5.46 2.33 -4.73
N ILE A 42 -5.80 1.14 -4.24
CA ILE A 42 -5.49 -0.12 -4.94
C ILE A 42 -6.19 -0.14 -6.30
N SER A 43 -7.43 0.32 -6.36
CA SER A 43 -8.24 0.29 -7.58
C SER A 43 -7.76 1.27 -8.65
N SER A 44 -7.40 2.48 -8.25
CA SER A 44 -7.13 3.60 -9.17
C SER A 44 -5.65 3.97 -9.27
N GLY A 45 -4.80 3.38 -8.45
CA GLY A 45 -3.40 3.79 -8.31
C GLY A 45 -3.29 5.17 -7.65
N VAL A 46 -2.07 5.71 -7.68
CA VAL A 46 -1.81 7.10 -7.22
C VAL A 46 -1.17 7.87 -8.37
N PRO A 47 -1.90 8.82 -9.00
CA PRO A 47 -1.37 9.63 -10.08
C PRO A 47 -0.08 10.37 -9.69
N GLY A 48 0.88 10.44 -10.62
CA GLY A 48 2.19 11.05 -10.37
C GLY A 48 3.14 10.19 -9.52
N THR A 49 2.82 8.91 -9.29
CA THR A 49 3.69 7.96 -8.59
C THR A 49 3.85 6.68 -9.40
N MET A 50 4.68 5.76 -8.90
CA MET A 50 4.85 4.43 -9.48
C MET A 50 3.85 3.39 -8.99
N MET A 51 2.79 3.80 -8.27
CA MET A 51 1.71 2.91 -7.85
C MET A 51 0.62 2.84 -8.94
N PRO A 52 0.56 1.75 -9.74
CA PRO A 52 -0.43 1.61 -10.80
C PRO A 52 -1.82 1.23 -10.26
N PRO A 53 -2.89 1.43 -11.03
CA PRO A 53 -4.18 0.82 -10.73
C PRO A 53 -4.12 -0.72 -10.83
N TRP A 54 -4.77 -1.42 -9.90
CA TRP A 54 -4.91 -2.88 -9.93
C TRP A 54 -6.29 -3.34 -10.41
N GLY A 55 -6.86 -2.63 -11.40
CA GLY A 55 -8.18 -2.94 -11.96
C GLY A 55 -8.27 -4.30 -12.70
N LEU A 56 -7.14 -4.96 -12.93
CA LEU A 56 -7.08 -6.33 -13.44
C LEU A 56 -7.52 -7.37 -12.40
N LEU A 57 -7.48 -7.03 -11.11
CA LEU A 57 -7.95 -7.87 -10.03
C LEU A 57 -9.46 -7.69 -9.82
N SER A 58 -10.15 -8.78 -9.50
CA SER A 58 -11.55 -8.73 -9.09
C SER A 58 -11.76 -7.82 -7.87
N GLU A 59 -12.98 -7.37 -7.67
CA GLU A 59 -13.32 -6.57 -6.48
C GLU A 59 -13.01 -7.33 -5.18
N THR A 60 -13.33 -8.62 -5.12
CA THR A 60 -13.04 -9.48 -3.97
C THR A 60 -11.55 -9.58 -3.69
N GLU A 61 -10.71 -9.75 -4.72
CA GLU A 61 -9.25 -9.78 -4.55
C GLU A 61 -8.70 -8.43 -4.08
N ARG A 62 -9.23 -7.32 -4.60
CA ARG A 62 -8.84 -5.98 -4.14
C ARG A 62 -9.22 -5.74 -2.68
N TRP A 63 -10.40 -6.19 -2.24
CA TRP A 63 -10.75 -6.16 -0.82
C TRP A 63 -9.85 -7.04 0.04
N ALA A 64 -9.50 -8.25 -0.43
CA ALA A 64 -8.55 -9.11 0.28
C ALA A 64 -7.19 -8.42 0.45
N LEU A 65 -6.71 -7.70 -0.57
CA LEU A 65 -5.49 -6.88 -0.49
C LEU A 65 -5.63 -5.74 0.52
N VAL A 66 -6.77 -5.06 0.58
CA VAL A 66 -7.03 -4.00 1.58
C VAL A 66 -6.82 -4.54 2.99
N TYR A 67 -7.45 -5.67 3.32
CA TYR A 67 -7.32 -6.28 4.65
C TYR A 67 -5.90 -6.76 4.93
N TYR A 68 -5.24 -7.37 3.95
CA TYR A 68 -3.85 -7.80 4.07
C TYR A 68 -2.90 -6.64 4.35
N VAL A 69 -3.02 -5.55 3.59
CA VAL A 69 -2.20 -4.33 3.76
C VAL A 69 -2.49 -3.64 5.08
N LYS A 70 -3.76 -3.55 5.49
CA LYS A 70 -4.15 -2.94 6.77
C LYS A 70 -3.60 -3.72 7.97
N ALA A 71 -3.43 -5.04 7.84
CA ALA A 71 -2.87 -5.89 8.90
C ALA A 71 -1.39 -5.63 9.22
N PHE A 72 -0.69 -4.76 8.48
CA PHE A 72 0.63 -4.27 8.85
C PHE A 72 0.59 -3.10 9.85
N SER A 73 -0.53 -2.38 9.91
CA SER A 73 -0.68 -1.20 10.77
C SER A 73 -0.50 -1.59 12.25
N GLY A 74 0.37 -0.90 12.96
CA GLY A 74 0.66 -1.19 14.38
C GLY A 74 1.59 -2.38 14.62
N LYS A 75 2.10 -3.05 13.56
CA LYS A 75 3.19 -4.05 13.68
C LYS A 75 4.59 -3.44 13.67
N GLY A 76 4.70 -2.12 13.88
CA GLY A 76 5.99 -1.42 13.95
C GLY A 76 6.98 -2.20 14.81
N ILE A 77 8.07 -2.63 14.18
CA ILE A 77 9.16 -3.37 14.84
C ILE A 77 9.68 -2.47 15.97
N ARG A 78 9.43 -2.89 17.21
CA ARG A 78 10.25 -2.50 18.36
C ARG A 78 11.56 -3.27 18.31
#